data_AF-A0A7C6V8Q1-F1
#
_entry.id   AF-A0A7C6V8Q1-F1
#
_cell.length_a   1.000
_cell.length_b   1.000
_cell.length_c   1.000
_cell.angle_alpha   90.00
_cell.angle_beta   90.00
_cell.angle_gamma   90.00
#
_symmetry.space_group_name_H-M   'P 1'
#
loop_
_entity.id
_entity.type
_entity.pdbx_description
1 polymer ?
#
loop_
_entity_poly.entity_id
_entity_poly.type
_entity_poly.pdbx_seq_one_letter_code
_entity_poly.pdbx_strand_id
1 'polypeptide(L)'
;QFEITADILRREIVEFLAAEAPPGRFRFEIGVQSTNEETNRLIRRIQRFDRLAGTVRRLRESGRVVQHLDLIAGLPREDYRSFRKTFDDVYALEPDELQLGFLKLLRGTGLRARAAEFGYVYMDEPPYEVLANDVLPYEDVRRIKRVEDMVDKYWNSHWMDHTLRYLRAWEFSSAFDLYQELGDYWDRQGYGTLGYQPEDLFLRMRDFLRDKGLRRPMVAEDLLKIDYLLTRRVRPRSPWWVPTLDKGGVLGWARRLAERPEILGPEFARLELGETALLKHAVLEWVSFDASAWIQDRQLAGVGDPHLAVVVYPPGGQEFPGSVSKWKGRPMLFVAAQMNAEDAADTHR
;
A
#
# COMPACT_ATOMS: atom_id res chain seq x y z
N GLN A 1 -15.46 -5.92 -14.89
CA GLN A 1 -14.58 -4.74 -15.01
C GLN A 1 -15.20 -3.82 -16.03
N PHE A 2 -15.23 -2.52 -15.76
CA PHE A 2 -15.75 -1.49 -16.65
C PHE A 2 -14.71 -0.39 -16.82
N GLU A 3 -14.41 -0.02 -18.06
CA GLU A 3 -13.70 1.22 -18.35
C GLU A 3 -14.70 2.38 -18.29
N ILE A 4 -14.38 3.41 -17.52
CA ILE A 4 -15.26 4.55 -17.29
C ILE A 4 -14.51 5.88 -17.41
N THR A 5 -15.25 6.93 -17.77
CA THR A 5 -14.78 8.31 -17.68
C THR A 5 -15.37 8.94 -16.43
N ALA A 6 -14.56 9.03 -15.37
CA ALA A 6 -15.07 9.32 -14.02
C ALA A 6 -15.52 10.78 -13.79
N ASP A 7 -15.07 11.74 -14.60
CA ASP A 7 -15.43 13.15 -14.47
C ASP A 7 -16.80 13.51 -15.10
N ILE A 8 -17.36 12.62 -15.93
CA ILE A 8 -18.71 12.75 -16.51
C ILE A 8 -19.76 11.91 -15.78
N LEU A 9 -19.36 11.08 -14.80
CA LEU A 9 -20.31 10.31 -13.99
C LEU A 9 -21.22 11.26 -13.21
N ARG A 10 -22.53 11.04 -13.32
CA ARG A 10 -23.54 11.81 -12.59
C ARG A 10 -23.43 11.52 -11.10
N ARG A 11 -23.55 12.55 -10.27
CA ARG A 11 -23.43 12.44 -8.81
C ARG A 11 -24.37 11.38 -8.24
N GLU A 12 -25.60 11.29 -8.75
CA GLU A 12 -26.60 10.33 -8.28
C GLU A 12 -26.15 8.88 -8.48
N ILE A 13 -25.41 8.61 -9.56
CA ILE A 13 -24.85 7.28 -9.85
C ILE A 13 -23.69 6.97 -8.90
N VAL A 14 -22.81 7.94 -8.67
CA VAL A 14 -21.68 7.80 -7.74
C VAL A 14 -22.19 7.50 -6.33
N GLU A 15 -23.19 8.24 -5.86
CA GLU A 15 -23.82 8.04 -4.56
C GLU A 15 -24.52 6.68 -4.45
N PHE A 16 -25.26 6.28 -5.48
CA PHE A 16 -25.88 4.96 -5.52
C PHE A 16 -24.85 3.83 -5.42
N LEU A 17 -23.75 3.91 -6.17
CA LEU A 17 -22.69 2.92 -6.11
C LEU A 17 -22.00 2.92 -4.73
N ALA A 18 -21.71 4.09 -4.17
CA ALA A 18 -21.09 4.22 -2.86
C ALA A 18 -21.97 3.67 -1.72
N ALA A 19 -23.30 3.75 -1.84
CA ALA A 19 -24.23 3.24 -0.83
C ALA A 19 -24.58 1.76 -1.03
N GLU A 20 -24.90 1.36 -2.26
CA GLU A 20 -25.63 0.12 -2.54
C GLU A 20 -24.82 -0.94 -3.29
N ALA A 21 -23.65 -0.60 -3.85
CA ALA A 21 -22.89 -1.57 -4.63
C ALA A 21 -22.49 -2.78 -3.77
N PRO A 22 -22.72 -4.02 -4.24
CA PRO A 22 -22.25 -5.21 -3.54
C PRO A 22 -20.71 -5.20 -3.48
N PRO A 23 -20.09 -5.38 -2.30
CA PRO A 23 -18.63 -5.37 -2.15
C PRO A 23 -17.94 -6.37 -3.08
N GLY A 24 -16.88 -5.92 -3.76
CA GLY A 24 -16.07 -6.75 -4.65
C GLY A 24 -16.72 -7.09 -6.00
N ARG A 25 -17.90 -6.54 -6.31
CA ARG A 25 -18.61 -6.81 -7.57
C ARG A 25 -18.23 -5.84 -8.69
N PHE A 26 -17.95 -4.59 -8.35
CA PHE A 26 -17.59 -3.56 -9.31
C PHE A 26 -16.09 -3.27 -9.27
N ARG A 27 -15.48 -3.28 -10.45
CA ARG A 27 -14.11 -2.83 -10.70
C ARG A 27 -14.13 -1.84 -11.84
N PHE A 28 -13.67 -0.64 -11.58
CA PHE A 28 -13.61 0.46 -12.53
C PHE A 28 -12.17 0.73 -12.95
N GLU A 29 -11.96 0.81 -14.25
CA GLU A 29 -10.74 1.27 -14.88
C GLU A 29 -10.97 2.71 -15.33
N ILE A 30 -10.19 3.62 -14.79
CA ILE A 30 -10.36 5.06 -14.92
C ILE A 30 -9.06 5.60 -15.51
N GLY A 31 -9.06 5.82 -16.83
CA GLY A 31 -7.91 6.40 -17.49
C GLY A 31 -7.76 7.87 -17.12
N VAL A 32 -6.83 8.22 -16.23
CA VAL A 32 -6.46 9.62 -15.94
C VAL A 32 -5.52 10.15 -17.02
N GLN A 33 -4.59 9.31 -17.47
CA GLN A 33 -3.51 9.55 -18.43
C GLN A 33 -2.50 10.60 -17.97
N SER A 34 -2.93 11.85 -17.80
CA SER A 34 -2.11 12.98 -17.34
C SER A 34 -2.94 13.99 -16.54
N THR A 35 -2.34 14.63 -15.54
CA THR A 35 -2.92 15.81 -14.87
C THR A 35 -2.42 17.14 -15.47
N ASN A 36 -1.54 17.08 -16.47
CA ASN A 36 -1.04 18.25 -17.19
C ASN A 36 -2.09 18.73 -18.22
N GLU A 37 -2.58 19.96 -18.05
CA GLU A 37 -3.62 20.54 -18.90
C GLU A 37 -3.17 20.76 -20.36
N GLU A 38 -1.91 21.14 -20.58
CA GLU A 38 -1.36 21.32 -21.94
C GLU A 38 -1.32 19.98 -22.68
N THR A 39 -0.77 18.95 -22.04
CA THR A 39 -0.71 17.59 -22.56
C THR A 39 -2.11 17.08 -22.93
N ASN A 40 -3.06 17.23 -22.01
CA ASN A 40 -4.47 16.84 -22.21
C ASN A 40 -5.11 17.53 -23.42
N ARG A 41 -4.85 18.84 -23.62
CA ARG A 41 -5.32 19.58 -24.81
C ARG A 41 -4.68 19.04 -26.09
N LEU A 42 -3.38 18.75 -26.09
CA LEU A 42 -2.64 18.28 -27.27
C LEU A 42 -3.11 16.90 -27.76
N ILE A 43 -3.51 16.02 -26.83
CA ILE A 43 -4.08 14.70 -27.14
C ILE A 43 -5.60 14.73 -27.32
N ARG A 44 -6.21 15.92 -27.29
CA ARG A 44 -7.66 16.15 -27.46
C ARG A 44 -8.51 15.43 -26.41
N ARG A 45 -8.02 15.37 -25.18
CA ARG A 45 -8.71 14.77 -24.05
C ARG A 45 -9.03 15.85 -23.01
N ILE A 46 -10.26 16.34 -23.04
CA ILE A 46 -10.72 17.32 -22.06
C ILE A 46 -11.18 16.54 -20.83
N GLN A 47 -10.42 16.64 -19.74
CA GLN A 47 -10.72 15.99 -18.46
C GLN A 47 -10.70 17.02 -17.33
N ARG A 48 -11.69 16.96 -16.44
CA ARG A 48 -11.74 17.81 -15.24
C ARG A 48 -11.20 17.03 -14.05
N PHE A 49 -9.90 17.16 -13.78
CA PHE A 49 -9.23 16.40 -12.72
C PHE A 49 -9.90 16.56 -11.35
N ASP A 50 -10.36 17.75 -10.97
CA ASP A 50 -11.05 17.96 -9.69
C ASP A 50 -12.32 17.12 -9.55
N ARG A 51 -13.08 16.96 -10.65
CA ARG A 51 -14.28 16.12 -10.67
C ARG A 51 -13.93 14.64 -10.62
N LEU A 52 -12.94 14.23 -11.41
CA LEU A 52 -12.40 12.86 -11.38
C LEU A 52 -11.97 12.49 -9.96
N ALA A 53 -11.15 13.34 -9.33
CA ALA A 53 -10.65 13.15 -7.98
C ALA A 53 -11.78 13.08 -6.95
N GLY A 54 -12.83 13.90 -7.09
CA GLY A 54 -14.03 13.84 -6.26
C GLY A 54 -14.76 12.49 -6.36
N THR A 55 -14.99 12.01 -7.58
CA THR A 55 -15.60 10.69 -7.83
C THR A 55 -14.75 9.56 -7.24
N VAL A 56 -13.44 9.58 -7.50
CA VAL A 56 -12.51 8.53 -7.04
C VAL A 56 -12.49 8.45 -5.51
N ARG A 57 -12.36 9.59 -4.83
CA ARG A 57 -12.37 9.63 -3.36
C ARG A 57 -13.69 9.11 -2.80
N ARG A 58 -14.83 9.55 -3.36
CA ARG A 58 -16.15 9.12 -2.90
C ARG A 58 -16.35 7.62 -3.03
N LEU A 59 -15.96 7.04 -4.18
CA LEU A 59 -16.04 5.59 -4.39
C LEU A 59 -15.05 4.82 -3.50
N ARG A 60 -13.86 5.36 -3.25
CA ARG A 60 -12.84 4.73 -2.39
C ARG A 60 -13.31 4.67 -0.95
N GLU A 61 -13.84 5.77 -0.42
CA GLU A 61 -14.40 5.86 0.93
C GLU A 61 -15.53 4.85 1.18
N SER A 62 -16.26 4.45 0.12
CA SER A 62 -17.29 3.41 0.24
C SER A 62 -16.73 2.01 0.49
N GLY A 63 -15.50 1.72 0.03
CA GLY A 63 -14.91 0.38 0.06
C GLY A 63 -15.67 -0.68 -0.76
N ARG A 64 -16.59 -0.28 -1.65
CA ARG A 64 -17.47 -1.19 -2.41
C ARG A 64 -17.04 -1.40 -3.87
N VAL A 65 -16.34 -0.42 -4.45
CA VAL A 65 -15.91 -0.41 -5.84
C VAL A 65 -14.39 -0.39 -5.88
N VAL A 66 -13.80 -1.41 -6.51
CA VAL A 66 -12.35 -1.46 -6.76
C VAL A 66 -12.01 -0.50 -7.87
N GLN A 67 -10.98 0.32 -7.68
CA GLN A 67 -10.58 1.36 -8.61
C GLN A 67 -9.17 1.14 -9.12
N HIS A 68 -9.07 1.10 -10.43
CA HIS A 68 -7.84 1.02 -11.18
C HIS A 68 -7.64 2.34 -11.93
N LEU A 69 -6.61 3.11 -11.59
CA LEU A 69 -6.30 4.38 -12.26
C LEU A 69 -5.14 4.19 -13.23
N ASP A 70 -5.33 4.60 -14.49
CA ASP A 70 -4.29 4.47 -15.52
C ASP A 70 -3.62 5.81 -15.82
N LEU A 71 -2.29 5.80 -15.81
CA LEU A 71 -1.40 6.86 -16.25
C LEU A 71 -0.68 6.45 -17.54
N ILE A 72 -0.33 7.42 -18.39
CA ILE A 72 0.46 7.16 -19.60
C ILE A 72 1.66 8.10 -19.63
N ALA A 73 2.86 7.55 -19.55
CA ALA A 73 4.09 8.30 -19.75
C ALA A 73 4.44 8.46 -21.24
N GLY A 74 5.14 9.54 -21.58
CA GLY A 74 5.59 9.83 -22.95
C GLY A 74 4.59 10.62 -23.80
N LEU A 75 3.55 11.18 -23.19
CA LEU A 75 2.62 12.08 -23.86
C LEU A 75 3.32 13.39 -24.29
N PRO A 76 2.75 14.14 -25.26
CA PRO A 76 3.36 15.38 -25.73
C PRO A 76 3.53 16.41 -24.62
N ARG A 77 4.67 17.09 -24.61
CA ARG A 77 5.01 18.17 -23.65
C ARG A 77 4.98 17.73 -22.18
N GLU A 78 4.99 16.43 -21.90
CA GLU A 78 5.13 15.88 -20.55
C GLU A 78 6.55 15.38 -20.35
N ASP A 79 7.36 16.18 -19.67
CA ASP A 79 8.71 15.83 -19.23
C ASP A 79 8.70 14.99 -17.94
N TYR A 80 9.88 14.54 -17.50
CA TYR A 80 10.02 13.74 -16.27
C TYR A 80 9.42 14.42 -15.03
N ARG A 81 9.56 15.75 -14.91
CA ARG A 81 9.09 16.51 -13.73
C ARG A 81 7.57 16.67 -13.71
N SER A 82 6.97 16.97 -14.85
CA SER A 82 5.52 17.07 -15.01
C SER A 82 4.86 15.70 -14.90
N PHE A 83 5.48 14.62 -15.41
CA PHE A 83 5.01 13.25 -15.17
C PHE A 83 5.08 12.88 -13.68
N ARG A 84 6.18 13.19 -12.99
CA ARG A 84 6.30 13.02 -11.54
C ARG A 84 5.14 13.69 -10.80
N LYS A 85 4.78 14.91 -11.19
CA LYS A 85 3.61 15.61 -10.64
C LYS A 85 2.31 14.85 -10.94
N THR A 86 2.08 14.45 -12.18
CA THR A 86 0.92 13.62 -12.57
C THR A 86 0.82 12.37 -11.71
N PHE A 87 1.92 11.66 -11.51
CA PHE A 87 1.98 10.47 -10.67
C PHE A 87 1.58 10.77 -9.23
N ASP A 88 2.19 11.80 -8.62
CA ASP A 88 1.93 12.17 -7.23
C ASP A 88 0.47 12.61 -7.01
N ASP A 89 -0.09 13.36 -7.96
CA ASP A 89 -1.50 13.81 -7.93
C ASP A 89 -2.47 12.61 -7.91
N VAL A 90 -2.20 11.59 -8.74
CA VAL A 90 -3.06 10.40 -8.86
C VAL A 90 -2.83 9.43 -7.71
N TYR A 91 -1.59 9.21 -7.29
CA TYR A 91 -1.26 8.39 -6.13
C TYR A 91 -1.91 8.92 -4.86
N ALA A 92 -1.99 10.25 -4.69
CA ALA A 92 -2.65 10.88 -3.54
C ALA A 92 -4.17 10.60 -3.45
N LEU A 93 -4.78 10.09 -4.52
CA LEU A 93 -6.17 9.60 -4.47
C LEU A 93 -6.28 8.25 -3.75
N GLU A 94 -5.16 7.52 -3.65
CA GLU A 94 -5.00 6.17 -3.10
C GLU A 94 -5.97 5.18 -3.77
N PRO A 95 -5.84 4.95 -5.09
CA PRO A 95 -6.62 3.91 -5.76
C PRO A 95 -6.24 2.53 -5.24
N ASP A 96 -7.13 1.55 -5.43
CA ASP A 96 -6.78 0.15 -5.15
C ASP A 96 -5.62 -0.28 -6.05
N GLU A 97 -5.63 0.10 -7.33
CA GLU A 97 -4.55 -0.20 -8.26
C GLU A 97 -4.15 1.04 -9.07
N LEU A 98 -2.87 1.15 -9.36
CA LEU A 98 -2.30 2.21 -10.19
C LEU A 98 -1.50 1.57 -11.33
N GLN A 99 -1.94 1.79 -12.57
CA GLN A 99 -1.19 1.36 -13.75
C GLN A 99 -0.43 2.53 -14.35
N LEU A 100 0.85 2.29 -14.58
CA LEU A 100 1.66 3.17 -15.41
C LEU A 100 1.84 2.47 -16.76
N GLY A 101 1.33 3.09 -17.81
CA GLY A 101 1.55 2.68 -19.19
C GLY A 101 2.57 3.59 -19.88
N PHE A 102 3.14 3.11 -20.98
CA PHE A 102 3.98 3.90 -21.86
C PHE A 102 3.25 4.13 -23.17
N LEU A 103 3.32 5.36 -23.69
CA LEU A 103 2.63 5.73 -24.92
C LEU A 103 3.04 4.79 -26.07
N LYS A 104 2.04 4.28 -26.78
CA LYS A 104 2.22 3.49 -28.00
C LYS A 104 1.68 4.29 -29.19
N LEU A 105 2.51 4.53 -30.20
CA LEU A 105 2.10 5.23 -31.41
C LEU A 105 1.50 4.24 -32.42
N LEU A 106 0.26 3.86 -32.15
CA LEU A 106 -0.48 2.92 -33.00
C LEU A 106 -0.74 3.50 -34.39
N ARG A 107 -0.72 2.62 -35.40
CA ARG A 107 -0.99 2.98 -36.81
C ARG A 107 -2.39 3.59 -36.94
N GLY A 108 -2.50 4.68 -37.70
CA GLY A 108 -3.77 5.37 -37.94
C GLY A 108 -4.21 6.36 -36.84
N THR A 109 -3.47 6.49 -35.74
CA THR A 109 -3.80 7.47 -34.69
C THR A 109 -3.33 8.88 -35.07
N GLY A 110 -4.10 9.89 -34.63
CA GLY A 110 -3.75 11.30 -34.86
C GLY A 110 -2.40 11.70 -34.25
N LEU A 111 -2.01 11.08 -33.14
CA LEU A 111 -0.72 11.35 -32.52
C LEU A 111 0.45 10.75 -33.33
N ARG A 112 0.28 9.56 -33.92
CA ARG A 112 1.29 9.00 -34.84
C ARG A 112 1.48 9.85 -36.09
N ALA A 113 0.39 10.39 -36.66
CA ALA A 113 0.49 11.29 -37.82
C ALA A 113 1.28 12.58 -37.51
N ARG A 114 1.31 12.97 -36.23
CA ARG A 114 2.02 14.14 -35.70
C ARG A 114 3.33 13.76 -35.00
N ALA A 115 3.85 12.54 -35.19
CA ALA A 115 5.00 12.06 -34.43
C ALA A 115 6.23 12.98 -34.55
N ALA A 116 6.48 13.49 -35.77
CA ALA A 116 7.58 14.40 -36.06
C ALA A 116 7.44 15.79 -35.39
N GLU A 117 6.21 16.23 -35.07
CA GLU A 117 5.95 17.51 -34.38
C GLU A 117 6.54 17.54 -32.96
N PHE A 118 6.70 16.37 -32.34
CA PHE A 118 7.14 16.20 -30.96
C PHE A 118 8.44 15.40 -30.84
N GLY A 119 9.14 15.19 -31.96
CA GLY A 119 10.41 14.47 -31.99
C GLY A 119 10.34 13.03 -31.48
N TYR A 120 9.21 12.34 -31.69
CA TYR A 120 9.03 10.99 -31.16
C TYR A 120 10.01 9.98 -31.77
N VAL A 121 10.72 9.27 -30.90
CA VAL A 121 11.44 8.03 -31.22
C VAL A 121 10.63 6.86 -30.65
N TYR A 122 10.27 5.91 -31.48
CA TYR A 122 9.38 4.81 -31.11
C TYR A 122 9.67 3.55 -31.92
N MET A 123 9.18 2.40 -31.45
CA MET A 123 9.33 1.13 -32.16
C MET A 123 8.43 1.09 -33.40
N ASP A 124 8.97 0.75 -34.58
CA ASP A 124 8.13 0.65 -35.79
C ASP A 124 7.36 -0.67 -35.91
N GLU A 125 7.70 -1.64 -35.06
CA GLU A 125 6.99 -2.90 -34.90
C GLU A 125 6.26 -2.96 -33.54
N PRO A 126 5.23 -3.82 -33.40
CA PRO A 126 4.57 -4.03 -32.11
C PRO A 126 5.59 -4.28 -30.98
N PRO A 127 5.43 -3.65 -29.79
CA PRO A 127 4.24 -2.95 -29.31
C PRO A 127 4.12 -1.46 -29.69
N TYR A 128 4.94 -0.93 -30.61
CA TYR A 128 4.95 0.47 -31.04
C TYR A 128 5.21 1.51 -29.94
N GLU A 129 5.94 1.11 -28.90
CA GLU A 129 6.16 1.93 -27.73
C GLU A 129 7.10 3.10 -28.02
N VAL A 130 6.81 4.25 -27.42
CA VAL A 130 7.66 5.43 -27.41
C VAL A 130 8.88 5.18 -26.52
N LEU A 131 10.06 5.43 -27.09
CA LEU A 131 11.35 5.33 -26.42
C LEU A 131 11.85 6.70 -25.96
N ALA A 132 11.53 7.78 -26.69
CA ALA A 132 11.86 9.15 -26.31
C ALA A 132 11.00 10.16 -27.10
N ASN A 133 11.01 11.42 -26.67
CA ASN A 133 10.49 12.57 -27.40
C ASN A 133 11.31 13.83 -27.07
N ASP A 134 10.93 14.99 -27.61
CA ASP A 134 11.65 16.27 -27.42
C ASP A 134 11.89 16.66 -25.94
N VAL A 135 11.02 16.23 -25.03
CA VAL A 135 11.03 16.64 -23.61
C VAL A 135 11.27 15.48 -22.64
N LEU A 136 11.26 14.24 -23.13
CA LEU A 136 11.42 13.03 -22.33
C LEU A 136 12.48 12.13 -23.01
N PRO A 137 13.77 12.23 -22.61
CA PRO A 137 14.82 11.42 -23.17
C PRO A 137 14.69 9.94 -22.74
N TYR A 138 15.34 9.05 -23.48
CA TYR A 138 15.27 7.60 -23.24
C TYR A 138 15.69 7.18 -21.83
N GLU A 139 16.68 7.88 -21.25
CA GLU A 139 17.12 7.64 -19.87
C GLU A 139 16.01 7.87 -18.84
N ASP A 140 15.21 8.92 -19.02
CA ASP A 140 14.08 9.22 -18.14
C ASP A 140 12.92 8.26 -18.37
N VAL A 141 12.68 7.82 -19.60
CA VAL A 141 11.72 6.73 -19.88
C VAL A 141 12.11 5.46 -19.11
N ARG A 142 13.39 5.08 -19.12
CA ARG A 142 13.89 3.93 -18.34
C ARG A 142 13.70 4.11 -16.83
N ARG A 143 13.88 5.32 -16.31
CA ARG A 143 13.66 5.63 -14.88
C ARG A 143 12.19 5.49 -14.51
N ILE A 144 11.28 6.01 -15.33
CA ILE A 144 9.83 5.84 -15.14
C ILE A 144 9.42 4.37 -15.22
N LYS A 145 10.05 3.56 -16.09
CA LYS A 145 9.84 2.10 -16.11
C LYS A 145 10.19 1.41 -14.81
N ARG A 146 11.24 1.85 -14.11
CA ARG A 146 11.56 1.33 -12.78
C ARG A 146 10.47 1.70 -11.75
N VAL A 147 9.93 2.92 -11.84
CA VAL A 147 8.80 3.34 -11.00
C VAL A 147 7.58 2.45 -11.24
N GLU A 148 7.23 2.21 -12.50
CA GLU A 148 6.13 1.31 -12.88
C GLU A 148 6.29 -0.09 -12.30
N ASP A 149 7.48 -0.70 -12.46
CA ASP A 149 7.76 -2.02 -11.92
C ASP A 149 7.63 -2.08 -10.38
N MET A 150 8.05 -1.02 -9.67
CA MET A 150 7.93 -0.97 -8.21
C MET A 150 6.49 -0.75 -7.74
N VAL A 151 5.70 0.05 -8.47
CA VAL A 151 4.28 0.24 -8.18
C VAL A 151 3.54 -1.08 -8.33
N ASP A 152 3.78 -1.82 -9.42
CA ASP A 152 3.17 -3.13 -9.64
C ASP A 152 3.52 -4.12 -8.52
N LYS A 153 4.81 -4.19 -8.15
CA LYS A 153 5.27 -5.12 -7.11
C LYS A 153 4.78 -4.79 -5.71
N TYR A 154 4.75 -3.52 -5.34
CA TYR A 154 4.55 -3.11 -3.95
C TYR A 154 3.20 -2.47 -3.68
N TRP A 155 2.69 -1.59 -4.56
CA TRP A 155 1.38 -0.97 -4.37
C TRP A 155 0.25 -1.93 -4.75
N ASN A 156 0.24 -2.42 -6.00
CA ASN A 156 -0.85 -3.22 -6.55
C ASN A 156 -0.97 -4.61 -5.88
N SER A 157 0.06 -5.07 -5.18
CA SER A 157 0.06 -6.34 -4.46
C SER A 157 -0.58 -6.27 -3.06
N HIS A 158 -0.74 -5.07 -2.49
CA HIS A 158 -1.28 -4.81 -1.16
C HIS A 158 -0.60 -5.56 0.00
N TRP A 159 0.63 -6.05 -0.19
CA TRP A 159 1.35 -6.76 0.87
C TRP A 159 1.85 -5.83 1.99
N MET A 160 2.10 -4.56 1.70
CA MET A 160 2.81 -3.63 2.59
C MET A 160 2.13 -2.26 2.69
N ASP A 161 0.80 -2.31 2.68
CA ASP A 161 -0.09 -1.16 2.61
C ASP A 161 0.15 -0.14 3.75
N HIS A 162 0.46 -0.62 4.96
CA HIS A 162 0.73 0.27 6.09
C HIS A 162 2.14 0.86 6.04
N THR A 163 3.12 0.05 5.64
CA THR A 163 4.52 0.46 5.47
C THR A 163 4.65 1.52 4.37
N LEU A 164 4.08 1.30 3.17
CA LEU A 164 4.18 2.25 2.06
C LEU A 164 3.56 3.61 2.38
N ARG A 165 2.39 3.61 3.03
CA ARG A 165 1.75 4.85 3.47
C ARG A 165 2.60 5.59 4.50
N TYR A 166 3.26 4.88 5.40
CA TYR A 166 4.16 5.47 6.39
C TYR A 166 5.37 6.10 5.70
N LEU A 167 6.02 5.36 4.80
CA LEU A 167 7.19 5.84 4.07
C LEU A 167 6.85 7.10 3.29
N ARG A 168 5.75 7.08 2.51
CA ARG A 168 5.29 8.26 1.77
C ARG A 168 4.98 9.45 2.68
N ALA A 169 4.41 9.22 3.87
CA ALA A 169 3.97 10.32 4.75
C ALA A 169 5.11 10.94 5.56
N TRP A 170 6.11 10.15 5.96
CA TRP A 170 7.10 10.56 6.97
C TRP A 170 8.55 10.54 6.49
N GLU A 171 8.87 9.66 5.54
CA GLU A 171 10.25 9.40 5.11
C GLU A 171 10.56 9.97 3.72
N PHE A 172 9.54 10.14 2.86
CA PHE A 172 9.70 10.64 1.50
C PHE A 172 8.89 11.91 1.24
N SER A 173 9.41 12.78 0.37
CA SER A 173 8.76 14.03 -0.05
C SER A 173 7.61 13.82 -1.03
N SER A 174 7.63 12.72 -1.78
CA SER A 174 6.63 12.39 -2.78
C SER A 174 6.52 10.87 -2.96
N ALA A 175 5.42 10.42 -3.57
CA ALA A 175 5.25 8.99 -3.84
C ALA A 175 6.16 8.56 -4.98
N PHE A 176 6.30 9.41 -6.01
CA PHE A 176 7.18 9.13 -7.13
C PHE A 176 8.64 8.96 -6.68
N ASP A 177 9.15 9.79 -5.76
CA ASP A 177 10.52 9.65 -5.23
C ASP A 177 10.69 8.32 -4.48
N LEU A 178 9.69 7.91 -3.67
CA LEU A 178 9.71 6.61 -2.98
C LEU A 178 9.90 5.47 -3.98
N TYR A 179 9.08 5.39 -5.01
CA TYR A 179 9.15 4.31 -5.99
C TYR A 179 10.38 4.42 -6.90
N GLN A 180 10.84 5.64 -7.22
CA GLN A 180 12.06 5.85 -8.00
C GLN A 180 13.29 5.37 -7.25
N GLU A 181 13.43 5.74 -5.97
CA GLU A 181 14.57 5.33 -5.15
C GLU A 181 14.55 3.82 -4.86
N LEU A 182 13.37 3.24 -4.64
CA LEU A 182 13.19 1.80 -4.50
C LEU A 182 13.56 1.05 -5.80
N GLY A 183 13.16 1.59 -6.94
CA GLY A 183 13.49 1.03 -8.26
C GLY A 183 14.98 1.11 -8.57
N ASP A 184 15.62 2.23 -8.22
CA ASP A 184 17.07 2.38 -8.35
C ASP A 184 17.82 1.43 -7.40
N TYR A 185 17.29 1.16 -6.20
CA TYR A 185 17.85 0.12 -5.32
C TYR A 185 17.71 -1.28 -5.93
N TRP A 186 16.53 -1.62 -6.46
CA TRP A 186 16.30 -2.90 -7.15
C TRP A 186 17.25 -3.14 -8.31
N ASP A 187 17.50 -2.11 -9.13
CA ASP A 187 18.45 -2.17 -10.24
C ASP A 187 19.89 -2.39 -9.73
N ARG A 188 20.33 -1.65 -8.70
CA ARG A 188 21.66 -1.83 -8.08
C ARG A 188 21.86 -3.23 -7.52
N GLN A 189 20.83 -3.84 -6.94
CA GLN A 189 20.89 -5.20 -6.40
C GLN A 189 20.74 -6.30 -7.46
N GLY A 190 20.42 -5.94 -8.71
CA GLY A 190 20.18 -6.91 -9.79
C GLY A 190 18.91 -7.75 -9.61
N TYR A 191 17.94 -7.26 -8.84
CA TYR A 191 16.72 -8.02 -8.50
C TYR A 191 15.76 -8.21 -9.66
N GLY A 192 15.82 -7.36 -10.69
CA GLY A 192 14.94 -7.42 -11.86
C GLY A 192 15.07 -8.68 -12.72
N THR A 193 16.18 -9.43 -12.59
CA THR A 193 16.40 -10.69 -13.33
C THR A 193 16.01 -11.93 -12.51
N LEU A 194 15.66 -11.74 -11.24
CA LEU A 194 15.33 -12.82 -10.31
C LEU A 194 13.83 -12.93 -10.14
N GLY A 195 13.30 -14.14 -10.28
CA GLY A 195 11.96 -14.47 -9.76
C GLY A 195 11.88 -14.18 -8.26
N TYR A 196 10.68 -13.98 -7.76
CA TYR A 196 10.43 -13.74 -6.34
C TYR A 196 9.13 -14.39 -5.89
N GLN A 197 9.08 -14.75 -4.62
CA GLN A 197 7.88 -15.08 -3.87
C GLN A 197 7.45 -13.86 -3.04
N PRO A 198 6.21 -13.81 -2.52
CA PRO A 198 5.76 -12.67 -1.72
C PRO A 198 6.68 -12.34 -0.54
N GLU A 199 7.26 -13.35 0.11
CA GLU A 199 8.21 -13.14 1.23
C GLU A 199 9.52 -12.48 0.80
N ASP A 200 10.00 -12.73 -0.42
CA ASP A 200 11.18 -12.05 -0.95
C ASP A 200 10.95 -10.54 -1.09
N LEU A 201 9.72 -10.10 -1.39
CA LEU A 201 9.40 -8.67 -1.43
C LEU A 201 9.59 -8.02 -0.07
N PHE A 202 9.19 -8.69 1.03
CA PHE A 202 9.39 -8.20 2.39
C PHE A 202 10.87 -8.09 2.73
N LEU A 203 11.66 -9.10 2.37
CA LEU A 203 13.11 -9.08 2.60
C LEU A 203 13.80 -7.97 1.80
N ARG A 204 13.46 -7.83 0.52
CA ARG A 204 13.99 -6.76 -0.35
C ARG A 204 13.59 -5.37 0.14
N MET A 205 12.35 -5.21 0.61
CA MET A 205 11.90 -3.97 1.25
C MET A 205 12.72 -3.69 2.51
N ARG A 206 12.85 -4.65 3.42
CA ARG A 206 13.67 -4.49 4.63
C ARG A 206 15.09 -4.04 4.30
N ASP A 207 15.73 -4.67 3.33
CA ASP A 207 17.10 -4.36 2.95
C ASP A 207 17.19 -2.95 2.34
N PHE A 208 16.21 -2.54 1.53
CA PHE A 208 16.07 -1.15 1.06
C PHE A 208 15.92 -0.14 2.21
N LEU A 209 15.06 -0.42 3.20
CA LEU A 209 14.85 0.47 4.35
C LEU A 209 16.14 0.67 5.16
N ARG A 210 16.98 -0.36 5.23
CA ARG A 210 18.30 -0.31 5.89
C ARG A 210 19.33 0.47 5.07
N ASP A 211 19.32 0.32 3.74
CA ASP A 211 20.18 1.10 2.82
C ASP A 211 19.85 2.59 2.83
N LYS A 212 18.55 2.93 2.92
CA LYS A 212 18.06 4.31 2.73
C LYS A 212 18.44 5.29 3.85
N GLY A 213 18.69 4.82 5.08
CA GLY A 213 18.97 5.70 6.22
C GLY A 213 17.77 6.54 6.63
N LEU A 214 16.68 5.88 7.02
CA LEU A 214 15.41 6.51 7.41
C LEU A 214 15.53 7.37 8.68
N ARG A 215 14.62 8.34 8.84
CA ARG A 215 14.51 9.16 10.06
C ARG A 215 14.06 8.32 11.25
N ARG A 216 13.15 7.37 11.05
CA ARG A 216 12.66 6.45 12.10
C ARG A 216 12.68 5.00 11.57
N PRO A 217 13.86 4.39 11.48
CA PRO A 217 14.01 3.05 10.90
C PRO A 217 13.22 1.98 11.67
N MET A 218 13.13 2.10 12.99
CA MET A 218 12.38 1.14 13.83
C MET A 218 10.89 1.12 13.51
N VAL A 219 10.25 2.28 13.30
CA VAL A 219 8.83 2.35 12.94
C VAL A 219 8.58 1.68 11.59
N ALA A 220 9.45 1.93 10.61
CA ALA A 220 9.34 1.32 9.29
C ALA A 220 9.53 -0.22 9.35
N GLU A 221 10.52 -0.70 10.12
CA GLU A 221 10.73 -2.14 10.31
C GLU A 221 9.56 -2.79 11.05
N ASP A 222 9.00 -2.15 12.07
CA ASP A 222 7.86 -2.69 12.83
C ASP A 222 6.58 -2.73 11.99
N LEU A 223 6.33 -1.71 11.16
CA LEU A 223 5.24 -1.74 10.18
C LEU A 223 5.41 -2.86 9.16
N LEU A 224 6.64 -3.10 8.69
CA LEU A 224 6.90 -4.19 7.76
C LEU A 224 6.62 -5.56 8.39
N LYS A 225 6.93 -5.75 9.68
CA LYS A 225 6.54 -6.95 10.43
C LYS A 225 5.02 -7.05 10.58
N ILE A 226 4.34 -5.96 10.89
CA ILE A 226 2.89 -5.93 11.06
C ILE A 226 2.17 -6.26 9.75
N ASP A 227 2.55 -5.63 8.63
CA ASP A 227 2.05 -5.95 7.29
C ASP A 227 2.28 -7.44 6.97
N TYR A 228 3.49 -7.95 7.25
CA TYR A 228 3.79 -9.35 7.08
C TYR A 228 2.85 -10.25 7.89
N LEU A 229 2.58 -9.92 9.16
CA LEU A 229 1.70 -10.72 10.03
C LEU A 229 0.24 -10.64 9.58
N LEU A 230 -0.25 -9.45 9.22
CA LEU A 230 -1.65 -9.19 8.87
C LEU A 230 -2.05 -9.78 7.51
N THR A 231 -1.09 -10.01 6.63
CA THR A 231 -1.33 -10.59 5.32
C THR A 231 -1.36 -12.12 5.32
N ARG A 232 -0.96 -12.78 6.43
CA ARG A 232 -1.02 -14.24 6.57
C ARG A 232 -2.39 -14.70 7.05
N ARG A 233 -2.87 -15.82 6.48
CA ARG A 233 -4.08 -16.50 6.97
C ARG A 233 -3.84 -17.39 8.19
N VAL A 234 -2.59 -17.79 8.41
CA VAL A 234 -2.17 -18.67 9.49
C VAL A 234 -0.95 -18.10 10.18
N ARG A 235 -0.82 -18.39 11.48
CA ARG A 235 0.33 -17.98 12.28
C ARG A 235 1.65 -18.44 11.64
N PRO A 236 2.57 -17.54 11.29
CA PRO A 236 3.88 -17.91 10.76
C PRO A 236 4.71 -18.60 11.84
N ARG A 237 5.42 -19.67 11.48
CA ARG A 237 6.27 -20.43 12.41
C ARG A 237 7.68 -19.89 12.54
N SER A 238 8.20 -19.29 11.47
CA SER A 238 9.57 -18.79 11.39
C SER A 238 9.56 -17.46 10.63
N PRO A 239 9.19 -16.35 11.29
CA PRO A 239 9.34 -15.04 10.68
C PRO A 239 10.83 -14.73 10.41
N TRP A 240 11.09 -13.82 9.48
CA TRP A 240 12.45 -13.46 9.06
C TRP A 240 13.22 -12.56 10.04
N TRP A 241 12.58 -12.13 11.13
CA TRP A 241 13.19 -11.31 12.18
C TRP A 241 13.43 -12.12 13.45
N VAL A 242 14.34 -11.62 14.29
CA VAL A 242 14.54 -12.14 15.65
C VAL A 242 13.39 -11.63 16.52
N PRO A 243 12.59 -12.51 17.15
CA PRO A 243 11.50 -12.08 18.03
C PRO A 243 12.00 -11.20 19.17
N THR A 244 11.21 -10.19 19.51
CA THR A 244 11.53 -9.25 20.59
C THR A 244 11.26 -9.84 21.99
N LEU A 245 10.41 -10.86 22.06
CA LEU A 245 10.14 -11.64 23.26
C LEU A 245 10.83 -13.00 23.16
N ASP A 246 11.52 -13.40 24.24
CA ASP A 246 12.00 -14.77 24.39
C ASP A 246 10.85 -15.72 24.78
N LYS A 247 11.14 -17.02 24.90
CA LYS A 247 10.12 -18.02 25.25
C LYS A 247 9.46 -17.74 26.61
N GLY A 248 10.23 -17.25 27.58
CA GLY A 248 9.72 -16.90 28.90
C GLY A 248 8.79 -15.70 28.86
N GLY A 249 9.15 -14.66 28.10
CA GLY A 249 8.35 -13.46 27.88
C GLY A 249 7.03 -13.76 27.16
N VAL A 250 7.07 -14.60 26.12
CA VAL A 250 5.84 -15.04 25.43
C VAL A 250 4.91 -15.80 26.39
N LEU A 251 5.45 -16.71 27.20
CA LEU A 251 4.66 -17.46 28.19
C LEU A 251 4.06 -16.54 29.25
N GLY A 252 4.86 -15.63 29.80
CA GLY A 252 4.41 -14.68 30.82
C GLY A 252 3.30 -13.75 30.33
N TRP A 253 3.44 -13.21 29.11
CA TRP A 253 2.39 -12.37 28.52
C TRP A 253 1.17 -13.15 28.09
N ALA A 254 1.31 -14.37 27.55
CA ALA A 254 0.16 -15.21 27.22
C ALA A 254 -0.69 -15.51 28.46
N ARG A 255 -0.05 -15.83 29.60
CA ARG A 255 -0.73 -16.03 30.88
C ARG A 255 -1.42 -14.75 31.36
N ARG A 256 -0.69 -13.62 31.37
CA ARG A 256 -1.23 -12.33 31.81
C ARG A 256 -2.45 -11.90 30.98
N LEU A 257 -2.39 -12.07 29.66
CA LEU A 257 -3.50 -11.71 28.77
C LEU A 257 -4.70 -12.65 28.91
N ALA A 258 -4.48 -13.90 29.30
CA ALA A 258 -5.57 -14.83 29.62
C ALA A 258 -6.25 -14.49 30.96
N GLU A 259 -5.48 -14.02 31.95
CA GLU A 259 -6.00 -13.60 33.26
C GLU A 259 -6.63 -12.19 33.22
N ARG A 260 -6.07 -11.29 32.41
CA ARG A 260 -6.43 -9.86 32.30
C ARG A 260 -6.51 -9.39 30.85
N PRO A 261 -7.51 -9.86 30.08
CA PRO A 261 -7.59 -9.52 28.66
C PRO A 261 -7.96 -8.06 28.40
N GLU A 262 -8.47 -7.32 29.40
CA GLU A 262 -8.80 -5.90 29.30
C GLU A 262 -7.58 -5.00 29.01
N ILE A 263 -6.36 -5.52 29.22
CA ILE A 263 -5.10 -4.85 28.84
C ILE A 263 -5.09 -4.51 27.34
N LEU A 264 -5.65 -5.37 26.49
CA LEU A 264 -5.77 -5.17 25.03
C LEU A 264 -7.14 -4.61 24.62
N GLY A 265 -7.95 -4.18 25.59
CA GLY A 265 -9.25 -3.57 25.37
C GLY A 265 -10.42 -4.55 25.23
N PRO A 266 -11.66 -4.00 25.15
CA PRO A 266 -12.89 -4.78 25.21
C PRO A 266 -13.14 -5.66 23.97
N GLU A 267 -12.50 -5.36 22.83
CA GLU A 267 -12.60 -6.22 21.65
C GLU A 267 -11.81 -7.52 21.83
N PHE A 268 -10.61 -7.44 22.42
CA PHE A 268 -9.80 -8.61 22.73
C PHE A 268 -10.43 -9.45 23.85
N ALA A 269 -10.95 -8.81 24.91
CA ALA A 269 -11.61 -9.50 26.02
C ALA A 269 -12.80 -10.36 25.60
N ARG A 270 -13.55 -9.95 24.58
CA ARG A 270 -14.65 -10.72 24.01
C ARG A 270 -14.23 -12.03 23.33
N LEU A 271 -12.94 -12.21 23.05
CA LEU A 271 -12.43 -13.45 22.44
C LEU A 271 -12.27 -14.59 23.45
N GLU A 272 -12.25 -14.27 24.75
CA GLU A 272 -12.16 -15.24 25.86
C GLU A 272 -11.00 -16.25 25.66
N LEU A 273 -9.85 -15.75 25.18
CA LEU A 273 -8.71 -16.58 24.83
C LEU A 273 -7.94 -17.01 26.08
N GLY A 274 -7.93 -18.32 26.35
CA GLY A 274 -7.04 -18.91 27.34
C GLY A 274 -5.58 -18.93 26.87
N GLU A 275 -4.67 -19.17 27.83
CA GLU A 275 -3.21 -19.18 27.61
C GLU A 275 -2.79 -20.13 26.46
N THR A 276 -3.29 -21.36 26.44
CA THR A 276 -3.00 -22.34 25.39
C THR A 276 -3.42 -21.85 24.00
N ALA A 277 -4.55 -21.14 23.91
CA ALA A 277 -5.03 -20.58 22.65
C ALA A 277 -4.09 -19.47 22.16
N LEU A 278 -3.68 -18.55 23.04
CA LEU A 278 -2.72 -17.49 22.72
C LEU A 278 -1.38 -18.06 22.25
N LEU A 279 -0.83 -19.05 22.96
CA LEU A 279 0.44 -19.68 22.57
C LEU A 279 0.39 -20.39 21.22
N LYS A 280 -0.79 -20.85 20.79
CA LYS A 280 -0.98 -21.55 19.51
C LYS A 280 -1.33 -20.60 18.38
N HIS A 281 -2.13 -19.58 18.65
CA HIS A 281 -2.83 -18.77 17.67
C HIS A 281 -2.44 -17.29 17.66
N ALA A 282 -1.55 -16.83 18.54
CA ALA A 282 -1.10 -15.44 18.56
C ALA A 282 0.42 -15.31 18.28
N VAL A 283 0.79 -14.16 17.74
CA VAL A 283 2.17 -13.66 17.70
C VAL A 283 2.22 -12.42 18.59
N LEU A 284 3.17 -12.39 19.51
CA LEU A 284 3.40 -11.28 20.43
C LEU A 284 4.74 -10.66 20.08
N GLU A 285 4.77 -9.36 19.80
CA GLU A 285 5.98 -8.61 19.48
C GLU A 285 5.92 -7.22 20.12
N TRP A 286 7.03 -6.77 20.69
CA TRP A 286 7.24 -5.37 21.02
C TRP A 286 7.48 -4.57 19.74
N VAL A 287 6.76 -3.47 19.61
CA VAL A 287 6.91 -2.47 18.56
C VAL A 287 7.18 -1.11 19.17
N SER A 288 7.82 -0.24 18.38
CA SER A 288 8.34 1.05 18.81
C SER A 288 7.33 2.21 18.81
N PHE A 289 6.05 1.92 18.62
CA PHE A 289 4.97 2.92 18.54
C PHE A 289 3.59 2.26 18.69
N ASP A 290 2.54 3.07 18.86
CA ASP A 290 1.16 2.59 18.84
C ASP A 290 0.73 2.24 17.41
N ALA A 291 0.93 0.98 17.06
CA ALA A 291 0.53 0.44 15.76
C ALA A 291 -0.98 0.43 15.52
N SER A 292 -1.80 0.43 16.58
CA SER A 292 -3.26 0.46 16.44
C SER A 292 -3.72 1.82 15.94
N ALA A 293 -3.18 2.91 16.52
CA ALA A 293 -3.46 4.28 16.10
C ALA A 293 -3.08 4.52 14.61
N TRP A 294 -1.99 3.91 14.14
CA TRP A 294 -1.60 4.00 12.74
C TRP A 294 -2.54 3.23 11.81
N ILE A 295 -2.89 1.99 12.16
CA ILE A 295 -3.71 1.14 11.29
C ILE A 295 -5.15 1.67 11.19
N GLN A 296 -5.69 2.20 12.27
CA GLN A 296 -7.06 2.70 12.33
C GLN A 296 -7.18 4.11 11.72
N ASP A 297 -6.31 5.02 12.17
CA ASP A 297 -6.49 6.46 11.92
C ASP A 297 -5.28 7.12 11.24
N ARG A 298 -4.25 6.35 10.90
CA ARG A 298 -2.97 6.84 10.34
C ARG A 298 -2.29 7.87 11.24
N GLN A 299 -2.52 7.77 12.54
CA GLN A 299 -1.87 8.61 13.54
C GLN A 299 -0.61 7.92 14.04
N LEU A 300 0.51 8.64 13.97
CA LEU A 300 1.79 8.15 14.44
C LEU A 300 1.97 8.58 15.91
N ALA A 301 1.54 7.72 16.84
CA ALA A 301 1.51 7.96 18.28
C ALA A 301 2.48 7.04 19.04
N GLY A 302 2.89 7.44 20.24
CA GLY A 302 3.72 6.63 21.15
C GLY A 302 5.11 6.27 20.60
N VAL A 303 5.64 7.04 19.65
CA VAL A 303 6.93 6.73 19.02
C VAL A 303 8.06 6.80 20.03
N GLY A 304 8.80 5.70 20.16
CA GLY A 304 9.88 5.53 21.12
C GLY A 304 9.46 4.76 22.37
N ASP A 305 8.16 4.67 22.64
CA ASP A 305 7.61 3.91 23.76
C ASP A 305 7.31 2.47 23.30
N PRO A 306 7.76 1.43 24.03
CA PRO A 306 7.44 0.06 23.67
C PRO A 306 5.95 -0.23 23.81
N HIS A 307 5.37 -0.81 22.76
CA HIS A 307 3.98 -1.29 22.74
C HIS A 307 3.95 -2.77 22.41
N LEU A 308 3.13 -3.54 23.13
CA LEU A 308 2.95 -4.96 22.86
C LEU A 308 1.91 -5.12 21.74
N ALA A 309 2.38 -5.47 20.54
CA ALA A 309 1.54 -5.87 19.43
C ALA A 309 1.21 -7.37 19.55
N VAL A 310 -0.08 -7.67 19.56
CA VAL A 310 -0.61 -9.05 19.61
C VAL A 310 -1.44 -9.30 18.37
N VAL A 311 -0.92 -10.15 17.47
CA VAL A 311 -1.62 -10.56 16.25
C VAL A 311 -2.25 -11.92 16.47
N VAL A 312 -3.58 -11.98 16.49
CA VAL A 312 -4.37 -13.20 16.72
C VAL A 312 -4.87 -13.77 15.39
N TYR A 313 -4.69 -15.09 15.21
CA TYR A 313 -5.13 -15.84 14.03
C TYR A 313 -6.33 -16.75 14.38
N PRO A 314 -7.42 -16.74 13.60
CA PRO A 314 -8.57 -17.60 13.84
C PRO A 314 -8.24 -19.10 13.72
N PRO A 315 -8.64 -19.95 14.70
CA PRO A 315 -8.46 -21.39 14.61
C PRO A 315 -9.32 -21.96 13.47
N GLY A 316 -8.68 -22.64 12.52
CA GLY A 316 -9.38 -23.46 11.51
C GLY A 316 -10.34 -22.71 10.60
N GLY A 317 -10.14 -21.40 10.37
CA GLY A 317 -11.05 -20.59 9.55
C GLY A 317 -12.43 -20.36 10.17
N GLN A 318 -12.61 -20.68 11.46
CA GLN A 318 -13.82 -20.37 12.21
C GLN A 318 -13.78 -18.93 12.73
N GLU A 319 -14.94 -18.28 12.77
CA GLU A 319 -15.12 -17.01 13.45
C GLU A 319 -15.01 -17.20 14.97
N PHE A 320 -14.33 -16.30 15.67
CA PHE A 320 -14.35 -16.32 17.13
C PHE A 320 -15.76 -15.97 17.66
N PRO A 321 -16.21 -16.56 18.78
CA PRO A 321 -17.49 -16.19 19.40
C PRO A 321 -17.49 -14.68 19.71
N GLY A 322 -18.47 -13.93 19.20
CA GLY A 322 -18.52 -12.46 19.33
C GLY A 322 -17.97 -11.66 18.14
N SER A 323 -17.57 -12.35 17.07
CA SER A 323 -17.20 -11.81 15.76
C SER A 323 -18.19 -10.73 15.26
N VAL A 324 -17.71 -9.48 15.19
CA VAL A 324 -18.30 -8.48 14.29
C VAL A 324 -17.99 -8.95 12.86
N SER A 325 -18.86 -8.67 11.88
CA SER A 325 -18.77 -9.06 10.45
C SER A 325 -17.44 -8.81 9.71
N LYS A 326 -16.44 -8.22 10.38
CA LYS A 326 -15.05 -7.99 9.95
C LYS A 326 -14.12 -9.21 10.10
N TRP A 327 -14.48 -10.24 10.86
CA TRP A 327 -13.64 -11.42 11.21
C TRP A 327 -13.51 -12.51 10.12
N LYS A 328 -13.52 -12.15 8.83
CA LYS A 328 -13.55 -13.09 7.67
C LYS A 328 -12.28 -13.96 7.49
N GLY A 329 -11.87 -14.71 8.51
CA GLY A 329 -10.68 -15.57 8.51
C GLY A 329 -9.35 -14.80 8.43
N ARG A 330 -9.34 -13.52 8.78
CA ARG A 330 -8.15 -12.65 8.76
C ARG A 330 -7.57 -12.48 10.17
N PRO A 331 -6.25 -12.31 10.29
CA PRO A 331 -5.62 -11.97 11.56
C PRO A 331 -6.06 -10.58 12.04
N MET A 332 -6.03 -10.38 13.35
CA MET A 332 -6.33 -9.10 13.98
C MET A 332 -5.17 -8.65 14.86
N LEU A 333 -4.85 -7.36 14.78
CA LEU A 333 -3.87 -6.71 15.63
C LEU A 333 -4.56 -6.06 16.82
N PHE A 334 -4.01 -6.32 18.01
CA PHE A 334 -4.30 -5.60 19.24
C PHE A 334 -3.00 -5.00 19.76
N VAL A 335 -3.06 -3.82 20.36
CA VAL A 335 -1.87 -3.13 20.85
C VAL A 335 -2.14 -2.62 22.26
N ALA A 336 -1.18 -2.81 23.17
CA ALA A 336 -1.18 -2.19 24.48
C ALA A 336 0.16 -1.49 24.72
N ALA A 337 0.13 -0.29 25.29
CA ALA A 337 1.34 0.36 25.77
C ALA A 337 2.00 -0.49 26.86
N GLN A 338 3.33 -0.44 26.95
CA GLN A 338 4.04 -1.05 28.07
C GLN A 338 3.54 -0.44 29.39
N MET A 339 2.90 -1.27 30.22
CA MET A 339 2.51 -0.86 31.56
C MET A 339 3.76 -0.69 32.43
N ASN A 340 3.82 0.40 33.19
CA ASN A 340 4.92 0.66 34.12
C ASN A 340 5.02 -0.49 35.16
N ALA A 341 6.23 -0.76 35.66
CA ALA A 341 6.47 -1.81 36.64
C ALA A 341 5.62 -1.69 37.92
N GLU A 342 5.10 -0.50 38.22
CA GLU A 342 4.22 -0.25 39.37
C GLU A 342 2.82 -0.87 39.18
N ASP A 343 2.29 -0.96 37.96
CA ASP A 343 1.02 -1.66 37.69
C ASP A 343 1.16 -3.19 37.75
N ALA A 344 2.40 -3.70 37.70
CA ALA A 344 2.71 -5.12 37.86
C ALA A 344 2.79 -5.54 39.34
N ALA A 345 2.93 -4.59 40.27
CA ALA A 345 3.04 -4.86 41.70
C ALA A 345 1.66 -5.04 42.38
N ASP A 346 0.59 -4.53 41.79
CA ASP A 346 -0.77 -4.59 42.36
C ASP A 346 -1.51 -5.93 42.09
N THR A 347 -0.86 -6.89 41.42
CA THR A 347 -1.37 -8.26 41.23
C THR A 347 -1.02 -9.25 42.36
N HIS A 348 -0.44 -8.78 43.46
CA HIS A 348 -0.12 -9.60 44.64
C HIS A 348 -0.87 -9.21 45.93
N ARG A 349 -2.03 -8.56 45.83
CA ARG A 349 -2.92 -8.34 46.99
C ARG A 349 -4.25 -9.05 46.87
#